data_AF-A0A733G8D8-F1
#
_entry.id   AF-A0A733G8D8-F1
#
_cell.length_a   1.000
_cell.length_b   1.000
_cell.length_c   1.000
_cell.angle_alpha   90.00
_cell.angle_beta   90.00
_cell.angle_gamma   90.00
#
_symmetry.space_group_name_H-M   'P 1'
#
loop_
_entity.id
_entity.type
_entity.pdbx_description
1 polymer ?
#
loop_
_entity_poly.entity_id
_entity_poly.type
_entity_poly.pdbx_seq_one_letter_code
_entity_poly.pdbx_strand_id
1 'polypeptide(L)'
;MTGKNRVVLPALLALGLISINASAADPCKSVFCLYGKAVGSSGGSECSSAEKDFFKNVEKKKGKIRWSKTFDLRKGFLNQCSTADPAAISLIMSKFGKIKG
;
A
#
# COMPACT_ATOMS: atom_id res chain seq x y z
N MET A 1 28.51 13.85 -54.57
CA MET A 1 27.97 12.66 -53.85
C MET A 1 28.24 12.86 -52.36
N THR A 2 27.19 12.77 -51.56
CA THR A 2 27.02 13.36 -50.22
C THR A 2 27.78 12.60 -49.14
N GLY A 3 28.52 13.33 -48.29
CA GLY A 3 29.22 12.79 -47.12
C GLY A 3 28.26 12.20 -46.08
N LYS A 4 28.56 10.99 -45.60
CA LYS A 4 27.85 10.30 -44.52
C LYS A 4 28.77 10.19 -43.31
N ASN A 5 28.69 11.20 -42.45
CA ASN A 5 29.18 11.11 -41.08
C ASN A 5 27.99 10.76 -40.19
N ARG A 6 27.89 9.53 -39.67
CA ARG A 6 26.89 9.16 -38.66
C ARG A 6 27.52 8.28 -37.58
N VAL A 7 28.11 9.00 -36.62
CA VAL A 7 28.10 8.80 -35.17
C VAL A 7 27.65 7.41 -34.69
N VAL A 8 28.61 6.70 -34.11
CA VAL A 8 28.43 5.51 -33.26
C VAL A 8 27.65 5.92 -32.01
N LEU A 9 26.47 5.34 -31.78
CA LEU A 9 25.69 5.54 -30.56
C LEU A 9 25.93 4.33 -29.63
N PRO A 10 26.54 4.49 -28.44
CA PRO A 10 26.78 3.38 -27.54
C PRO A 10 25.45 3.00 -26.86
N ALA A 11 25.13 1.71 -26.86
CA ALA A 11 24.00 1.16 -26.11
C ALA A 11 24.34 1.19 -24.60
N LEU A 12 23.76 2.14 -23.87
CA LEU A 12 23.81 2.20 -22.42
C LEU A 12 22.92 1.08 -21.83
N LEU A 13 23.56 -0.01 -21.38
CA LEU A 13 22.93 -1.00 -20.50
C LEU A 13 22.69 -0.36 -19.12
N ALA A 14 21.46 0.11 -18.88
CA ALA A 14 21.02 0.46 -17.54
C ALA A 14 20.62 -0.83 -16.80
N LEU A 15 21.55 -1.41 -16.03
CA LEU A 15 21.21 -2.37 -14.97
C LEU A 15 20.48 -1.61 -13.87
N GLY A 16 19.15 -1.54 -13.98
CA GLY A 16 18.28 -1.05 -12.93
C GLY A 16 18.49 -1.90 -11.67
N LEU A 17 18.94 -1.25 -10.60
CA LEU A 17 18.96 -1.82 -9.26
C LEU A 17 17.52 -2.17 -8.87
N ILE A 18 17.14 -3.44 -9.06
CA ILE A 18 15.92 -3.97 -8.49
C ILE A 18 16.16 -4.00 -6.98
N SER A 19 15.72 -2.95 -6.29
CA SER A 19 15.54 -2.99 -4.85
C SER A 19 14.56 -4.12 -4.57
N ILE A 20 15.09 -5.28 -4.17
CA ILE A 20 14.31 -6.34 -3.53
C ILE A 20 13.72 -5.74 -2.28
N ASN A 21 12.49 -5.23 -2.38
CA ASN A 21 11.72 -4.77 -1.25
C ASN A 21 11.48 -6.01 -0.38
N ALA A 22 12.34 -6.21 0.63
CA ALA A 22 12.06 -7.12 1.72
C ALA A 22 10.64 -6.81 2.20
N SER A 23 9.80 -7.83 2.36
CA SER A 23 8.35 -7.77 2.60
C SER A 23 7.98 -7.05 3.91
N ALA A 24 8.26 -5.75 3.96
CA ALA A 24 7.70 -4.82 4.91
C ALA A 24 6.29 -4.46 4.43
N ALA A 25 5.37 -4.31 5.38
CA ALA A 25 4.04 -3.81 5.07
C ALA A 25 4.17 -2.46 4.35
N ASP A 26 3.42 -2.27 3.26
CA ASP A 26 3.39 -1.03 2.49
C ASP A 26 2.09 -0.27 2.82
N PRO A 27 2.16 0.77 3.67
CA PRO A 27 0.99 1.55 4.06
C PRO A 27 0.29 2.20 2.88
N CYS A 28 1.03 2.68 1.88
CA CYS A 28 0.47 3.36 0.72
C CYS A 28 -0.28 2.39 -0.19
N LYS A 29 0.28 1.19 -0.42
CA LYS A 29 -0.42 0.13 -1.13
C LYS A 29 -1.68 -0.30 -0.37
N SER A 30 -1.62 -0.39 0.95
CA SER A 30 -2.82 -0.67 1.78
C SER A 30 -3.88 0.42 1.65
N VAL A 31 -3.51 1.71 1.68
CA VAL A 31 -4.45 2.82 1.43
C VAL A 31 -5.12 2.66 0.06
N PHE A 32 -4.33 2.47 -1.00
CA PHE A 32 -4.85 2.33 -2.36
C PHE A 32 -5.83 1.15 -2.49
N CYS A 33 -5.41 -0.04 -2.04
CA CYS A 33 -6.21 -1.25 -2.10
C CYS A 33 -7.51 -1.17 -1.29
N LEU A 34 -7.42 -0.68 -0.05
CA LEU A 34 -8.59 -0.55 0.82
C LEU A 34 -9.54 0.55 0.35
N TYR A 35 -9.03 1.62 -0.26
CA TYR A 35 -9.87 2.64 -0.87
C TYR A 35 -10.65 2.06 -2.04
N GLY A 36 -9.98 1.36 -2.96
CA GLY A 36 -10.64 0.63 -4.05
C GLY A 36 -11.75 -0.28 -3.53
N LYS A 37 -11.43 -1.09 -2.50
CA LYS A 37 -12.39 -1.98 -1.82
C LYS A 37 -13.55 -1.21 -1.19
N ALA A 38 -13.29 -0.05 -0.59
CA ALA A 38 -14.30 0.80 0.04
C ALA A 38 -15.33 1.32 -0.96
N VAL A 39 -14.91 1.61 -2.20
CA VAL A 39 -15.76 2.14 -3.28
C VAL A 39 -16.32 1.05 -4.21
N GLY A 40 -16.07 -0.23 -3.92
CA GLY A 40 -16.63 -1.37 -4.65
C GLY A 40 -15.74 -1.98 -5.73
N SER A 41 -14.48 -1.55 -5.86
CA SER A 41 -13.49 -2.22 -6.71
C SER A 41 -12.69 -3.24 -5.91
N SER A 42 -12.51 -4.45 -6.45
CA SER A 42 -11.58 -5.43 -5.89
C SER A 42 -10.26 -5.34 -6.63
N GLY A 43 -9.17 -5.05 -5.93
CA GLY A 43 -7.82 -5.08 -6.51
C GLY A 43 -7.26 -6.51 -6.69
N GLY A 44 -8.10 -7.54 -6.53
CA GLY A 44 -7.74 -8.93 -6.78
C GLY A 44 -6.62 -9.45 -5.87
N SER A 45 -5.84 -10.41 -6.40
CA SER A 45 -4.68 -11.00 -5.72
C SER A 45 -3.64 -9.96 -5.32
N GLU A 46 -3.47 -8.92 -6.15
CA GLU A 46 -2.46 -7.87 -5.96
C GLU A 46 -2.66 -7.08 -4.66
N CYS A 47 -3.91 -6.97 -4.21
CA CYS A 47 -4.29 -6.30 -2.97
C CYS A 47 -4.37 -7.21 -1.76
N SER A 48 -4.33 -8.55 -1.94
CA SER A 48 -4.51 -9.48 -0.82
C SER A 48 -3.49 -9.28 0.30
N SER A 49 -2.20 -9.09 -0.03
CA SER A 49 -1.17 -8.84 0.98
C SER A 49 -1.36 -7.49 1.67
N ALA A 50 -1.69 -6.44 0.91
CA ALA A 50 -1.87 -5.10 1.45
C ALA A 50 -3.09 -4.98 2.37
N GLU A 51 -4.17 -5.71 2.06
CA GLU A 51 -5.33 -5.84 2.95
C GLU A 51 -4.97 -6.59 4.24
N LYS A 52 -4.24 -7.71 4.13
CA LYS A 52 -3.75 -8.46 5.30
C LYS A 52 -2.84 -7.60 6.18
N ASP A 53 -1.99 -6.78 5.59
CA ASP A 53 -1.11 -5.86 6.31
C ASP A 53 -1.86 -4.81 7.12
N PHE A 54 -3.04 -4.38 6.66
CA PHE A 54 -3.94 -3.55 7.46
C PHE A 54 -4.62 -4.34 8.57
N PHE A 55 -5.22 -5.49 8.23
CA PHE A 55 -6.05 -6.25 9.17
C PHE A 55 -5.25 -6.95 10.27
N LYS A 56 -3.95 -7.22 10.09
CA LYS A 56 -3.07 -7.74 11.14
C LYS A 56 -2.83 -6.76 12.29
N ASN A 57 -3.02 -5.45 12.07
CA ASN A 57 -2.93 -4.44 13.12
C ASN A 57 -4.15 -4.56 14.04
N VAL A 58 -4.02 -5.35 15.12
CA VAL A 58 -5.08 -5.63 16.08
C VAL A 58 -4.51 -5.58 17.49
N GLU A 59 -5.13 -4.76 18.34
CA GLU A 59 -4.83 -4.76 19.76
C GLU A 59 -5.69 -5.81 20.47
N LYS A 60 -5.05 -6.68 21.25
CA LYS A 60 -5.74 -7.71 22.04
C LYS A 60 -5.32 -7.65 23.50
N LYS A 61 -6.28 -7.78 24.41
CA LYS A 61 -6.02 -7.92 25.85
C LYS A 61 -6.83 -9.09 26.40
N LYS A 62 -6.16 -10.05 27.04
CA LYS A 62 -6.78 -11.29 27.56
C LYS A 62 -7.62 -12.00 26.49
N GLY A 63 -7.09 -12.14 25.27
CA GLY A 63 -7.78 -12.79 24.15
C GLY A 63 -8.90 -11.99 23.48
N LYS A 64 -9.36 -10.88 24.08
CA LYS A 64 -10.42 -10.03 23.52
C LYS A 64 -9.83 -8.87 22.71
N ILE A 65 -10.41 -8.59 21.55
CA ILE A 65 -10.01 -7.46 20.70
C ILE A 65 -10.47 -6.16 21.35
N ARG A 66 -9.56 -5.18 21.44
CA ARG A 66 -9.89 -3.82 21.88
C ARG A 66 -10.17 -2.95 20.66
N TRP A 67 -11.40 -2.98 20.15
CA TRP A 67 -11.74 -2.30 18.88
C TRP A 67 -11.38 -0.83 18.80
N SER A 68 -11.48 -0.09 19.92
CA SER A 68 -11.04 1.31 19.97
C SER A 68 -9.53 1.45 19.70
N LYS A 69 -8.71 0.60 20.34
CA LYS A 69 -7.25 0.61 20.14
C LYS A 69 -6.84 0.03 18.79
N THR A 70 -7.52 -1.01 18.33
CA THR A 70 -7.35 -1.54 16.97
C THR A 70 -7.63 -0.47 15.91
N PHE A 71 -8.67 0.34 16.10
CA PHE A 71 -8.97 1.46 15.21
C PHE A 71 -7.83 2.48 15.18
N ASP A 72 -7.30 2.87 16.34
CA ASP A 72 -6.17 3.80 16.43
C ASP A 72 -4.91 3.23 15.75
N LEU A 73 -4.60 1.95 16.00
CA LEU A 73 -3.45 1.26 15.38
C LEU A 73 -3.58 1.20 13.85
N ARG A 74 -4.76 0.83 13.36
CA ARG A 74 -5.04 0.76 11.92
C ARG A 74 -4.95 2.14 11.26
N LYS A 75 -5.47 3.18 11.91
CA LYS A 75 -5.33 4.56 11.42
C LYS A 75 -3.87 5.00 11.42
N GLY A 76 -3.14 4.69 12.49
CA GLY A 76 -1.71 4.97 12.61
C GLY A 76 -0.88 4.28 11.53
N PHE A 77 -1.23 3.04 11.17
CA PHE A 77 -0.64 2.34 10.03
C PHE A 77 -0.88 3.08 8.72
N LEU A 78 -2.13 3.42 8.37
CA LEU A 78 -2.43 4.13 7.13
C LEU A 78 -1.78 5.52 7.06
N ASN A 79 -1.68 6.22 8.19
CA ASN A 79 -1.02 7.52 8.30
C ASN A 79 0.50 7.48 8.05
N GLN A 80 1.13 6.30 7.98
CA GLN A 80 2.53 6.18 7.54
C GLN A 80 2.67 6.45 6.03
N CYS A 81 1.57 6.40 5.27
CA CYS A 81 1.57 6.87 3.89
C CYS A 81 1.42 8.39 3.84
N SER A 82 2.53 9.11 3.63
CA SER A 82 2.54 10.59 3.61
C SER A 82 1.77 11.21 2.45
N THR A 83 1.55 10.46 1.37
CA THR A 83 0.83 10.90 0.16
C THR A 83 -0.66 10.54 0.18
N ALA A 84 -1.12 9.83 1.21
CA ALA A 84 -2.51 9.40 1.30
C ALA A 84 -3.44 10.59 1.58
N ASP A 85 -4.51 10.68 0.79
CA ASP A 85 -5.57 11.65 1.03
C ASP A 85 -6.28 11.36 2.38
N PRO A 86 -6.38 12.34 3.29
CA PRO A 86 -7.02 12.12 4.60
C PRO A 86 -8.48 11.68 4.52
N ALA A 87 -9.22 12.07 3.48
CA ALA A 87 -10.60 11.63 3.29
C ALA A 87 -10.66 10.16 2.83
N ALA A 88 -9.71 9.71 2.00
CA ALA A 88 -9.55 8.29 1.69
C ALA A 88 -9.28 7.46 2.95
N ILE A 89 -8.36 7.90 3.81
CA ILE A 89 -8.12 7.26 5.12
C ILE A 89 -9.40 7.25 5.97
N SER A 90 -10.11 8.36 6.04
CA SER A 90 -11.36 8.46 6.80
C SER A 90 -12.42 7.46 6.30
N LEU A 91 -12.59 7.34 4.99
CA LEU A 91 -13.50 6.39 4.35
C LEU A 91 -13.12 4.94 4.66
N ILE A 92 -11.83 4.60 4.52
CA ILE A 92 -11.30 3.27 4.86
C ILE A 92 -11.59 2.94 6.32
N MET A 93 -11.27 3.87 7.23
CA MET A 93 -11.47 3.68 8.67
C MET A 93 -12.95 3.55 9.04
N SER A 94 -13.84 4.30 8.39
CA SER A 94 -15.29 4.21 8.57
C SER A 94 -15.81 2.80 8.26
N LYS A 95 -15.32 2.17 7.18
CA LYS A 95 -15.78 0.84 6.75
C LYS A 95 -15.04 -0.31 7.44
N PHE A 96 -13.72 -0.21 7.56
CA PHE A 96 -12.86 -1.34 7.90
C PHE A 96 -12.14 -1.19 9.26
N GLY A 97 -12.21 0.00 9.87
CA GLY A 97 -11.44 0.30 11.08
C GLY A 97 -11.79 -0.54 12.32
N LYS A 98 -13.03 -1.03 12.41
CA LYS A 98 -13.54 -1.78 13.59
C LYS A 98 -14.10 -3.17 13.25
N ILE A 99 -13.83 -3.69 12.07
CA ILE A 99 -14.30 -5.02 11.67
C ILE A 99 -13.18 -6.06 11.73
N LYS A 100 -13.57 -7.33 11.81
CA LYS A 100 -12.68 -8.43 11.47
C LYS A 100 -12.53 -8.45 9.94
N GLY A 101 -11.30 -8.47 9.46
CA GLY A 101 -11.01 -8.70 8.04
C GLY A 101 -10.33 -10.03 7.83
#